data_AF-A0AAJ2JD52-F1
#
_entry.id   AF-A0AAJ2JD52-F1
#
_cell.length_a   1.000
_cell.length_b   1.000
_cell.length_c   1.000
_cell.angle_alpha   90.00
_cell.angle_beta   90.00
_cell.angle_gamma   90.00
#
_symmetry.space_group_name_H-M   'P 1'
#
loop_
_entity.id
_entity.type
_entity.pdbx_description
1 polymer ?
#
loop_
_entity_poly.entity_id
_entity_poly.type
_entity_poly.pdbx_seq_one_letter_code
_entity_poly.pdbx_strand_id
1 'polypeptide(L)'
;MDMIQGTAAMWVDALTAGKVWEQEFDAPRFRKAFVTLSQTRRQWPAPADFFEAIPPREQLALTKQPLPADPDSLEMKKRFAELAKVLGMPS
;
A
#
# COMPACT_ATOMS: atom_id res chain seq x y z
N MET A 1 18.19 -23.92 16.10
CA MET A 1 17.16 -22.87 16.23
C MET A 1 15.92 -23.54 16.80
N ASP A 2 15.26 -22.94 17.79
CA ASP A 2 13.99 -23.45 18.30
C ASP A 2 12.93 -23.44 17.18
N MET A 3 12.04 -24.43 17.15
CA MET A 3 11.04 -24.62 16.10
C MET A 3 10.10 -23.42 15.99
N ILE A 4 9.72 -22.84 17.13
CA ILE A 4 8.87 -21.64 17.20
C ILE A 4 9.62 -20.46 16.60
N GLN A 5 10.90 -20.28 16.96
CA GLN A 5 11.73 -19.20 16.45
C GLN A 5 11.95 -19.30 14.93
N GLY A 6 12.25 -20.51 14.42
CA GLY A 6 12.44 -20.74 12.99
C GLY A 6 11.17 -20.49 12.18
N THR A 7 10.02 -20.89 12.72
CA THR A 7 8.72 -20.63 12.08
C THR A 7 8.42 -19.13 12.05
N ALA A 8 8.65 -18.42 13.16
CA ALA A 8 8.44 -16.98 13.21
C ALA A 8 9.35 -16.23 12.22
N ALA A 9 10.63 -16.58 12.14
CA ALA A 9 11.57 -15.97 11.20
C ALA A 9 11.14 -16.18 9.74
N MET A 10 10.78 -17.42 9.38
CA MET A 10 10.29 -17.74 8.04
C MET A 10 9.04 -16.92 7.68
N TRP A 11 8.08 -16.80 8.60
CA TRP A 11 6.89 -15.97 8.39
C TRP A 11 7.23 -14.49 8.20
N VAL A 12 8.18 -13.95 8.96
CA VAL A 12 8.64 -12.57 8.78
C VAL A 12 9.23 -12.39 7.38
N ASP A 13 10.10 -13.28 6.94
CA ASP A 13 10.71 -13.22 5.61
C ASP A 13 9.64 -13.27 4.51
N ALA A 14 8.69 -14.21 4.58
CA ALA A 14 7.64 -14.32 3.56
C ALA A 14 6.71 -13.12 3.52
N LEU A 15 6.36 -12.55 4.68
CA LEU A 15 5.46 -11.39 4.74
C LEU A 15 6.15 -10.09 4.31
N THR A 16 7.48 -10.00 4.42
CA THR A 16 8.23 -8.76 4.13
C THR A 16 8.99 -8.78 2.79
N ALA A 17 9.18 -9.94 2.17
CA ALA A 17 9.86 -10.07 0.88
C ALA A 17 9.25 -9.15 -0.20
N GLY A 18 10.01 -8.15 -0.63
CA GLY A 18 9.60 -7.17 -1.65
C GLY A 18 8.43 -6.28 -1.23
N LYS A 19 8.14 -6.15 0.07
CA LYS A 19 7.03 -5.35 0.59
C LYS A 19 7.52 -4.37 1.65
N VAL A 20 6.91 -3.19 1.65
CA VAL A 20 7.07 -2.20 2.71
C VAL A 20 5.73 -2.07 3.41
N TRP A 21 5.75 -2.24 4.72
CA TRP A 21 4.57 -2.11 5.57
C TRP A 21 4.69 -0.85 6.43
N GLU A 22 3.59 -0.16 6.57
CA GLU A 22 3.44 1.04 7.37
C GLU A 22 2.63 0.67 8.62
N GLN A 23 3.27 0.76 9.79
CA GLN A 23 2.69 0.30 11.05
C GLN A 23 1.28 0.86 11.30
N GLU A 24 1.07 2.14 11.02
CA GLU A 24 -0.21 2.84 11.22
C GLU A 24 -1.35 2.23 10.39
N PHE A 25 -1.09 1.92 9.11
CA PHE A 25 -2.11 1.42 8.19
C PHE A 25 -2.23 -0.10 8.19
N ASP A 26 -1.13 -0.81 8.44
CA ASP A 26 -1.04 -2.25 8.21
C ASP A 26 -1.21 -3.09 9.47
N ALA A 27 -0.87 -2.57 10.66
CA ALA A 27 -1.04 -3.33 11.90
C ALA A 27 -2.51 -3.73 12.17
N PRO A 28 -3.52 -2.85 11.99
CA PRO A 28 -4.92 -3.25 12.16
C PRO A 28 -5.34 -4.32 11.14
N ARG A 29 -4.83 -4.23 9.91
CA ARG A 29 -5.13 -5.17 8.81
C ARG A 29 -4.55 -6.55 9.09
N PHE A 30 -3.30 -6.61 9.56
CA PHE A 30 -2.63 -7.86 9.96
C PHE A 30 -3.39 -8.54 11.10
N ARG A 31 -3.81 -7.78 12.11
CA ARG A 31 -4.61 -8.32 13.22
C ARG A 31 -5.93 -8.91 12.71
N LYS A 32 -6.61 -8.23 11.79
CA LYS A 32 -7.86 -8.72 11.20
C LYS A 32 -7.64 -10.00 10.40
N ALA A 33 -6.60 -10.06 9.56
CA ALA A 33 -6.24 -11.27 8.80
C ALA A 33 -5.97 -12.46 9.73
N PHE A 34 -5.21 -12.24 10.81
CA PHE A 34 -4.91 -13.27 11.80
C PHE A 34 -6.18 -13.81 12.47
N VAL A 35 -7.08 -12.93 12.90
CA VAL A 35 -8.38 -13.32 13.48
C VAL A 35 -9.24 -14.09 12.46
N THR A 36 -9.27 -13.66 11.20
CA THR A 36 -10.01 -14.36 10.15
C THR A 36 -9.47 -15.77 9.93
N LEU A 37 -8.16 -15.95 9.84
CA LEU A 37 -7.58 -17.28 9.65
C LEU A 37 -7.81 -18.19 10.86
N SER A 38 -7.70 -17.67 12.08
CA SER A 38 -7.93 -18.47 13.29
C SER A 38 -9.38 -18.93 13.44
N GLN A 39 -10.34 -18.21 12.85
CA GLN A 39 -11.75 -18.58 12.86
C GLN A 39 -12.14 -19.53 11.73
N THR A 40 -11.43 -19.48 10.59
CA THR A 40 -11.86 -20.14 9.35
C THR A 40 -11.05 -21.39 9.00
N ARG A 41 -9.79 -21.47 9.43
CA ARG A 41 -8.89 -22.57 9.07
C ARG A 41 -8.89 -23.63 10.17
N ARG A 42 -9.06 -24.89 9.75
CA ARG A 42 -9.02 -26.08 10.62
C ARG A 42 -7.63 -26.71 10.73
N GLN A 43 -6.70 -26.21 9.94
CA GLN A 43 -5.30 -26.64 9.87
C GLN A 43 -4.41 -25.40 9.88
N TRP A 44 -3.12 -25.62 10.16
CA TRP A 44 -2.16 -24.52 10.15
C TRP A 44 -2.09 -23.88 8.75
N PRO A 45 -2.29 -22.55 8.63
CA PRO A 45 -2.28 -21.87 7.35
C PRO A 45 -0.86 -21.73 6.79
N ALA A 46 -0.75 -21.61 5.47
CA ALA A 46 0.46 -21.13 4.82
C ALA A 46 0.51 -19.59 4.84
N PRO A 47 1.69 -18.96 4.67
CA PRO A 47 1.79 -17.51 4.53
C PRO A 47 0.94 -16.92 3.39
N ALA A 48 0.72 -17.69 2.32
CA ALA A 48 -0.16 -17.30 1.21
C ALA A 48 -1.61 -17.06 1.67
N ASP A 49 -2.14 -17.90 2.56
CA ASP A 49 -3.49 -17.74 3.12
C ASP A 49 -3.59 -16.43 3.93
N PHE A 50 -2.50 -15.99 4.56
CA PHE A 50 -2.48 -14.72 5.29
C PHE A 50 -2.62 -13.54 4.33
N PHE A 51 -1.93 -13.55 3.18
CA PHE A 51 -2.09 -12.50 2.18
C PHE A 51 -3.51 -12.42 1.61
N GLU A 52 -4.17 -13.55 1.41
CA GLU A 52 -5.57 -13.60 0.98
C GLU A 52 -6.53 -13.03 2.03
N ALA A 53 -6.22 -13.23 3.32
CA ALA A 53 -7.03 -12.75 4.44
C ALA A 53 -6.78 -11.28 4.79
N ILE A 54 -5.71 -10.65 4.29
CA ILE A 54 -5.43 -9.23 4.55
C ILE A 54 -6.48 -8.36 3.84
N PRO A 55 -7.29 -7.58 4.58
CA PRO A 55 -8.22 -6.64 3.95
C PRO A 55 -7.45 -5.57 3.17
N PRO A 56 -7.99 -4.95 2.12
CA PRO A 56 -7.33 -3.84 1.43
C PRO A 56 -7.06 -2.66 2.38
N ARG A 57 -6.10 -1.78 2.03
CA ARG A 57 -5.94 -0.51 2.76
C ARG A 57 -7.19 0.32 2.54
N GLU A 58 -7.66 1.00 3.58
CA GLU A 58 -8.65 2.06 3.41
C GLU A 58 -7.98 3.16 2.59
N GLN A 59 -8.32 3.25 1.30
CA GLN A 59 -7.87 4.35 0.46
C GLN A 59 -8.63 5.59 0.90
N LEU A 60 -7.91 6.67 1.19
CA LEU A 60 -8.52 7.99 1.31
C LEU A 60 -9.28 8.24 0.00
N ALA A 61 -10.59 8.45 0.09
CA ALA A 61 -11.38 8.86 -1.05
C ALA A 61 -10.73 10.11 -1.65
N LEU A 62 -10.41 10.08 -2.94
CA LEU A 62 -10.02 11.28 -3.68
C LEU A 62 -11.25 12.19 -3.73
N THR A 63 -11.41 13.04 -2.73
CA THR A 63 -12.53 13.97 -2.59
C THR A 63 -12.44 15.15 -3.55
N LYS A 64 -11.30 15.33 -4.22
CA LYS A 64 -11.10 16.42 -5.18
C LYS A 64 -11.64 15.99 -6.54
N GLN A 65 -12.69 16.68 -7.00
CA GLN A 65 -13.09 16.63 -8.40
C GLN A 65 -11.90 17.04 -9.28
N PRO A 66 -11.68 16.39 -10.43
CA PRO A 66 -10.72 16.84 -11.41
C PRO A 66 -11.01 18.32 -11.73
N LEU A 67 -10.02 19.19 -11.56
CA LEU A 67 -10.14 20.57 -12.03
C LEU A 67 -10.40 20.50 -13.54
N PRO A 68 -11.45 21.17 -14.07
CA PRO A 68 -11.61 21.26 -15.51
C PRO A 68 -10.36 21.91 -16.08
N ALA A 69 -9.64 21.16 -16.90
CA ALA A 69 -8.50 21.67 -17.63
C ALA A 69 -9.06 22.59 -18.72
N ASP A 70 -8.99 23.90 -18.50
CA ASP A 70 -9.15 24.87 -19.57
C ASP A 70 -7.78 24.98 -20.28
N PRO A 71 -7.64 24.40 -21.49
CA PRO A 71 -6.37 24.42 -22.22
C PRO A 71 -5.92 25.83 -22.62
N ASP A 72 -6.83 26.82 -22.60
CA ASP A 72 -6.53 28.22 -22.91
C ASP A 72 -6.38 29.11 -21.68
N SER A 73 -6.52 28.56 -20.46
CA SER A 73 -6.25 29.29 -19.24
C SER A 73 -4.81 29.81 -19.21
N LEU A 74 -4.70 31.14 -19.22
CA LEU A 74 -3.41 31.85 -19.15
C LEU A 74 -2.66 31.52 -17.86
N GLU A 75 -3.36 31.26 -16.76
CA GLU A 75 -2.73 30.81 -15.51
C GLU A 75 -2.14 29.41 -15.64
N MET A 76 -2.83 28.51 -16.36
CA MET A 76 -2.35 27.15 -16.56
C MET A 76 -1.12 27.13 -17.48
N LYS A 77 -1.13 27.89 -18.59
CA LYS A 77 0.02 28.07 -19.48
C LYS A 77 1.24 28.66 -18.73
N LYS A 78 1.02 29.63 -17.85
CA LYS A 78 2.10 30.20 -17.00
C LYS A 78 2.67 29.16 -16.03
N ARG A 79 1.82 28.39 -15.35
CA ARG A 79 2.26 27.32 -14.44
C ARG A 79 3.05 26.23 -15.16
N PHE A 80 2.61 25.84 -16.35
CA PHE A 80 3.35 24.87 -17.17
C PHE A 80 4.70 25.42 -17.67
N ALA A 81 4.76 26.69 -18.09
CA ALA A 81 6.01 27.32 -18.49
C ALA A 81 7.00 27.44 -17.31
N GLU A 82 6.50 27.73 -16.11
CA GLU A 82 7.31 27.78 -14.90
C GLU A 82 7.87 26.39 -14.54
N LEU A 83 7.05 25.35 -14.62
CA LEU A 83 7.48 23.97 -14.42
C LEU A 83 8.48 23.51 -15.48
N ALA A 84 8.28 23.85 -16.76
CA ALA A 84 9.21 23.53 -17.84
C ALA A 84 10.60 24.16 -17.61
N LYS A 85 10.64 25.39 -17.08
CA LYS A 85 11.88 26.08 -16.70
C LYS A 85 12.61 25.38 -15.55
N VAL A 86 11.88 24.92 -14.54
CA VAL A 86 12.46 24.17 -13.40
C VAL A 86 12.97 22.80 -13.85
N LEU A 87 12.27 22.14 -14.77
CA LEU A 87 12.61 20.82 -15.30
C LEU A 87 13.66 20.86 -16.44
N GLY A 88 14.06 22.05 -16.88
CA GLY A 88 15.08 22.23 -17.92
C GLY A 88 14.64 21.78 -19.32
N MET A 89 13.33 21.76 -19.60
CA MET A 89 12.83 21.43 -20.94
C MET A 89 12.85 22.68 -21.85
N PRO A 90 13.30 22.56 -23.12
CA PRO A 90 13.27 23.68 -24.05
C PRO A 90 11.82 24.10 -24.34
N SER A 91 11.59 25.41 -24.34
CA SER A 91 10.28 26.06 -24.58
C SER A 91 9.89 26.07 -26.05
#